data_AF-A0A1B3BAA2-F1
#
_entry.id   AF-A0A1B3BAA2-F1
#
_cell.length_a   1.000
_cell.length_b   1.000
_cell.length_c   1.000
_cell.angle_alpha   90.00
_cell.angle_beta   90.00
_cell.angle_gamma   90.00
#
_symmetry.space_group_name_H-M   'P 1'
#
loop_
_entity.id
_entity.type
_entity.pdbx_description
1 polymer ?
#
loop_
_entity_poly.entity_id
_entity_poly.type
_entity_poly.pdbx_seq_one_letter_code
_entity_poly.pdbx_strand_id
1 'polypeptide(L)'
;MGQTIHPERGQWYKRLDLDASFEVVAIDRDEQCIEIQYYSGEIEEIDQASWEQLELTPIAPPDNWSGAFGTDNRVELEDQADSLESVLSFMDANNI
;
A
#
# COMPACT_ATOMS: atom_id res chain seq x y z
N MET A 1 -30.43 7.09 0.88
CA MET A 1 -29.25 7.85 0.42
C MET A 1 -28.24 6.82 -0.01
N GLY A 2 -28.09 6.59 -1.33
CA GLY A 2 -27.02 5.70 -1.80
C GLY A 2 -25.70 6.37 -1.43
N GLN A 3 -24.86 5.71 -0.63
CA GLN A 3 -23.51 6.19 -0.42
C GLN A 3 -22.74 5.89 -1.69
N THR A 4 -22.60 6.89 -2.56
CA THR A 4 -21.64 6.84 -3.67
C THR A 4 -20.25 6.72 -3.06
N ILE A 5 -19.72 5.51 -3.03
CA ILE A 5 -18.40 5.24 -2.47
C ILE A 5 -17.40 5.39 -3.62
N HIS A 6 -16.59 6.44 -3.54
CA HIS A 6 -15.52 6.63 -4.51
C HIS A 6 -14.39 5.63 -4.22
N PRO A 7 -13.93 4.85 -5.23
CA PRO A 7 -12.75 4.02 -5.07
C PRO A 7 -11.53 4.92 -4.88
N GLU A 8 -10.70 4.61 -3.90
CA GLU A 8 -9.45 5.32 -3.61
C GLU A 8 -8.29 4.31 -3.56
N ARG A 9 -7.21 4.60 -4.28
CA ARG A 9 -6.03 3.72 -4.33
C ARG A 9 -5.35 3.66 -2.96
N GLY A 10 -5.09 2.46 -2.45
CA GLY A 10 -4.55 2.18 -1.12
C GLY A 10 -5.62 2.14 -0.01
N GLN A 11 -6.89 2.37 -0.35
CA GLN A 11 -7.99 2.30 0.60
C GLN A 11 -8.57 0.88 0.67
N TRP A 12 -8.89 0.45 1.89
CA TRP A 12 -9.55 -0.83 2.17
C TRP A 12 -11.06 -0.69 2.16
N TYR A 13 -11.71 -1.69 1.54
CA TYR A 13 -13.16 -1.80 1.49
C TYR A 13 -13.58 -3.21 1.90
N LYS A 14 -14.72 -3.29 2.59
CA LYS A 14 -15.40 -4.54 2.92
C LYS A 14 -16.65 -4.69 2.06
N ARG A 15 -16.74 -5.82 1.35
CA ARG A 15 -17.94 -6.23 0.62
C ARG A 15 -18.92 -6.85 1.59
N LEU A 16 -20.10 -6.24 1.73
CA LEU A 16 -21.14 -6.78 2.61
C LEU A 16 -21.77 -8.06 2.05
N ASP A 17 -21.74 -8.22 0.72
CA ASP A 17 -22.33 -9.36 0.02
C ASP A 17 -21.55 -10.68 0.26
N LEU A 18 -20.22 -10.61 0.29
CA LEU A 18 -19.33 -11.76 0.52
C LEU A 18 -18.68 -11.80 1.90
N ASP A 19 -18.90 -10.78 2.74
CA ASP A 19 -18.13 -10.50 3.95
C ASP A 19 -16.59 -10.48 3.74
N ALA A 20 -16.16 -10.18 2.51
CA ALA A 20 -14.75 -10.18 2.11
C ALA A 20 -14.16 -8.76 2.20
N SER A 21 -12.89 -8.66 2.57
CA SER A 21 -12.15 -7.39 2.64
C SER A 21 -11.03 -7.36 1.59
N PHE A 22 -10.89 -6.23 0.92
CA PHE A 22 -9.90 -6.02 -0.15
C PHE A 22 -9.39 -4.58 -0.17
N GLU A 23 -8.22 -4.37 -0.76
CA GLU A 23 -7.61 -3.07 -1.01
C GLU A 23 -7.73 -2.70 -2.49
N VAL A 24 -7.97 -1.44 -2.80
CA VAL A 24 -7.86 -0.95 -4.19
C VAL A 24 -6.38 -0.68 -4.49
N VAL A 25 -5.76 -1.46 -5.38
CA VAL A 25 -4.35 -1.33 -5.73
C VAL A 25 -4.11 -0.43 -6.94
N ALA A 26 -5.08 -0.36 -7.85
CA ALA A 26 -5.07 0.52 -9.01
C ALA A 26 -6.48 0.97 -9.38
N ILE A 27 -6.57 2.17 -9.98
CA ILE A 27 -7.81 2.72 -10.51
C ILE A 27 -7.47 3.33 -11.85
N ASP A 28 -8.07 2.81 -12.92
CA ASP A 28 -7.92 3.35 -14.25
C ASP A 28 -9.20 4.08 -14.67
N ARG A 29 -9.10 5.41 -14.81
CA ARG A 29 -10.26 6.25 -15.16
C ARG A 29 -10.52 6.28 -16.65
N ASP A 30 -9.53 5.96 -17.48
CA ASP A 30 -9.68 5.93 -18.93
C ASP A 30 -10.43 4.66 -19.33
N GLU A 31 -10.03 3.52 -18.76
CA GLU A 31 -10.67 2.22 -18.97
C GLU A 31 -11.88 1.97 -18.07
N GLN A 32 -12.11 2.84 -17.08
CA GLN A 32 -13.17 2.70 -16.06
C GLN A 32 -13.09 1.37 -15.30
N CYS A 33 -11.88 0.85 -15.09
CA CYS A 33 -11.61 -0.38 -14.36
C CYS A 33 -10.90 -0.09 -13.04
N ILE A 34 -11.24 -0.87 -12.02
CA ILE A 34 -10.70 -0.77 -10.66
C ILE A 34 -10.07 -2.11 -10.35
N GLU A 35 -8.78 -2.10 -10.02
CA GLU A 35 -8.05 -3.32 -9.65
C GLU A 35 -7.98 -3.40 -8.13
N ILE A 36 -8.49 -4.51 -7.59
CA ILE A 36 -8.55 -4.77 -6.15
C ILE A 36 -7.71 -6.00 -5.79
N GLN A 37 -7.12 -5.98 -4.60
CA GLN A 37 -6.38 -7.09 -4.03
C GLN A 37 -7.04 -7.57 -2.74
N TYR A 38 -7.39 -8.85 -2.71
CA TYR A 38 -7.90 -9.52 -1.52
C TYR A 38 -6.78 -9.81 -0.51
N TYR A 39 -7.14 -10.00 0.76
CA TYR A 39 -6.19 -10.42 1.82
C TYR A 39 -5.39 -11.69 1.47
N SER A 40 -5.96 -12.59 0.65
CA SER A 40 -5.26 -13.81 0.19
C SER A 40 -4.13 -13.54 -0.82
N GLY A 41 -3.99 -12.30 -1.31
CA GLY A 41 -3.06 -11.91 -2.38
C GLY A 41 -3.61 -12.10 -3.80
N GLU A 42 -4.89 -12.46 -3.93
CA GLU A 42 -5.59 -12.55 -5.22
C GLU A 42 -5.93 -11.14 -5.72
N ILE A 43 -5.70 -10.90 -7.01
CA ILE A 43 -6.03 -9.65 -7.68
C ILE A 43 -7.25 -9.87 -8.58
N GLU A 44 -8.22 -8.97 -8.50
CA GLU A 44 -9.44 -8.96 -9.29
C GLU A 44 -9.66 -7.58 -9.90
N GLU A 45 -10.11 -7.55 -11.15
CA GLU A 45 -10.49 -6.33 -11.85
C GLU A 45 -12.01 -6.20 -11.84
N ILE A 46 -12.51 -5.01 -11.48
CA ILE A 46 -13.93 -4.70 -11.40
C ILE A 46 -14.20 -3.40 -12.17
N ASP A 47 -15.18 -3.42 -13.06
CA ASP A 47 -15.63 -2.20 -13.74
C ASP A 47 -16.24 -1.19 -12.76
N GLN A 48 -16.08 0.10 -13.06
CA GLN A 48 -16.66 1.18 -12.26
C GLN A 48 -18.18 1.07 -12.15
N ALA A 49 -18.86 0.60 -13.19
CA ALA A 49 -20.30 0.36 -13.17
C ALA A 49 -20.69 -0.75 -12.17
N SER A 50 -19.88 -1.82 -12.08
CA SER A 50 -20.07 -2.91 -11.13
C SER A 50 -19.76 -2.44 -9.71
N TRP A 51 -18.72 -1.63 -9.53
CA TRP A 51 -18.37 -1.03 -8.24
C TRP A 51 -19.53 -0.25 -7.61
N GLU A 52 -20.23 0.58 -8.39
CA GLU A 52 -21.36 1.36 -7.88
C GLU A 52 -22.59 0.51 -7.53
N GLN A 53 -22.67 -0.71 -8.06
CA GLN A 53 -23.72 -1.68 -7.73
C GLN A 53 -23.38 -2.53 -6.50
N LEU A 54 -22.11 -2.56 -6.09
CA LEU A 54 -21.65 -3.33 -4.94
C LEU A 54 -21.91 -2.58 -3.63
N GLU A 55 -22.38 -3.31 -2.63
CA GLU A 55 -22.49 -2.81 -1.26
C GLU A 55 -21.12 -2.89 -0.57
N LEU A 56 -20.38 -1.79 -0.68
CA LEU A 56 -19.04 -1.63 -0.13
C LEU A 56 -19.07 -0.73 1.10
N THR A 57 -18.23 -1.02 2.08
CA THR A 57 -18.01 -0.17 3.25
C THR A 57 -16.52 0.13 3.38
N PRO A 58 -16.09 1.41 3.42
CA PRO A 58 -14.69 1.74 3.66
C PRO A 58 -14.33 1.33 5.08
N ILE A 59 -13.27 0.55 5.21
CA ILE A 59 -12.75 0.10 6.50
C ILE A 59 -11.30 0.53 6.66
N ALA A 60 -10.83 0.60 7.90
CA ALA A 60 -9.40 0.67 8.14
C ALA A 60 -8.75 -0.64 7.67
N PRO A 61 -7.49 -0.61 7.21
CA PRO A 61 -6.73 -1.84 7.00
C PRO A 61 -6.77 -2.67 8.29
N PRO A 62 -6.92 -3.99 8.19
CA PRO A 62 -6.81 -4.82 9.39
C PRO A 62 -5.42 -4.61 10.00
N ASP A 63 -5.35 -4.56 11.33
CA ASP A 63 -4.19 -4.21 12.18
C ASP A 63 -2.88 -4.93 11.78
N ASN A 64 -2.98 -6.03 11.02
CA ASN A 64 -1.89 -6.89 10.60
C ASN A 64 -1.56 -6.84 9.08
N TRP A 65 -2.22 -6.00 8.27
CA TRP A 65 -1.93 -5.90 6.82
C TRP A 65 -0.86 -4.86 6.49
N SER A 66 -0.72 -3.83 7.32
CA SER A 66 0.34 -2.81 7.19
C SER A 66 1.76 -3.39 7.41
N GLY A 67 1.88 -4.66 7.81
CA GLY A 67 3.16 -5.33 8.05
C GLY A 67 3.79 -6.05 6.84
N ALA A 68 3.05 -6.31 5.76
CA ALA A 68 3.58 -7.06 4.61
C ALA A 68 3.99 -6.18 3.42
N PHE A 69 3.48 -4.95 3.33
CA PHE A 69 3.90 -3.98 2.33
C PHE A 69 4.08 -2.59 2.95
N GLY A 70 5.11 -2.48 3.81
CA GLY A 70 5.71 -1.20 4.15
C GLY A 70 6.41 -0.61 2.92
N THR A 71 5.66 -0.15 1.92
CA THR A 71 6.13 0.77 0.88
C THR A 71 5.47 2.13 1.09
N ASP A 72 5.65 2.65 2.30
CA ASP A 72 5.82 4.09 2.51
C ASP A 72 6.82 4.27 3.67
N ASN A 73 8.04 3.77 3.47
CA ASN A 73 9.17 4.59 3.89
C ASN A 73 9.73 5.17 2.59
N ARG A 74 9.12 6.29 2.19
CA ARG A 74 9.77 7.39 1.49
C ARG A 74 11.28 7.26 1.61
N VAL A 75 11.95 7.18 0.47
CA VAL A 75 13.41 7.31 0.35
C VAL A 75 13.93 8.39 1.32
N GLU A 76 14.50 7.98 2.44
CA GLU A 76 15.53 8.73 3.16
C GLU A 76 16.84 8.01 2.89
N LEU A 77 17.30 8.13 1.65
CA LEU A 77 18.70 7.94 1.31
C LEU A 77 19.45 9.21 1.72
N GLU A 78 19.43 9.56 3.01
CA GLU A 78 20.17 10.71 3.52
C GLU A 78 20.98 10.28 4.75
N ASP A 79 22.29 10.26 4.53
CA ASP A 79 23.33 10.59 5.50
C ASP A 79 23.81 9.51 6.50
N GLN A 80 24.41 8.43 5.99
CA GLN A 80 25.46 7.71 6.74
C GLN A 80 26.74 7.47 5.93
N ALA A 81 27.08 8.38 5.02
CA ALA A 81 28.37 8.35 4.34
C ALA A 81 29.52 8.90 5.20
N ASP A 82 29.24 9.66 6.27
CA ASP A 82 30.29 10.39 7.01
C ASP A 82 30.97 9.56 8.13
N SER A 83 30.39 8.43 8.53
CA SER A 83 30.92 7.66 9.68
C SER A 83 32.06 6.69 9.37
N LEU A 84 32.51 6.59 8.11
CA LEU A 84 33.54 5.61 7.69
C LEU A 84 34.94 6.20 7.51
N GLU A 85 35.10 7.54 7.50
CA GLU A 85 36.43 8.16 7.46
C GLU A 85 37.06 8.31 8.85
N SER A 86 36.26 8.35 9.92
CA SER A 86 36.78 8.41 11.30
C SER A 86 37.38 7.06 11.76
N VAL A 87 36.87 5.93 11.27
CA VAL A 87 37.41 4.59 11.60
C VAL A 87 38.70 4.26 10.85
N LEU A 88 38.92 4.85 9.66
CA LEU A 88 40.15 4.67 8.89
C LEU A 88 41.31 5.53 9.41
N SER A 89 41.04 6.58 10.19
CA SER A 89 42.09 7.40 10.82
C SER A 89 42.74 6.72 12.04
N PHE A 90 42.09 5.76 12.68
CA PHE A 90 42.66 5.05 13.84
C PHE A 90 43.75 4.03 13.51
N MET A 91 43.85 3.60 12.25
CA MET A 91 44.78 2.53 11.85
C MET A 91 46.09 3.03 11.23
N ASP A 92 46.23 4.32 10.89
CA ASP A 92 47.47 4.87 10.29
C ASP A 92 48.39 5.57 11.30
N ALA A 93 48.14 5.43 12.61
CA ALA A 93 48.98 6.04 13.66
C ALA A 93 49.76 5.05 14.54
N ASN A 94 49.65 3.73 14.32
CA ASN A 94 50.28 2.71 15.19
C ASN A 94 50.96 1.56 14.43
N ASN A 95 51.74 1.85 13.40
CA ASN A 95 52.74 0.90 12.92
C ASN A 95 54.10 1.57 12.64
N ILE A 96 54.62 2.25 13.66
CA ILE A 96 56.07 2.44 13.86
C ILE A 96 56.72 1.06 13.96
#